data_AF-A0ABD1NH56-F1
#
_entry.id   AF-A0ABD1NH56-F1
#
_cell.length_a   1.000
_cell.length_b   1.000
_cell.length_c   1.000
_cell.angle_alpha   90.00
_cell.angle_beta   90.00
_cell.angle_gamma   90.00
#
_symmetry.space_group_name_H-M   'P 1'
#
loop_
_entity.id
_entity.type
_entity.pdbx_description
1 polymer ?
#
loop_
_entity_poly.entity_id
_entity_poly.type
_entity_poly.pdbx_seq_one_letter_code
_entity_poly.pdbx_strand_id
1 'polypeptide(L)'
;MADSGSGSGRRSGRSVTRLSGMTTARIARERTQVDVDPRSGRASGPNAAKFKSYLGVLVRQHISISIPSWDHVEEADKNLMWQDIQVFNP
;
A
#
# COMPACT_ATOMS: atom_id res chain seq x y z
N MET A 1 22.75 -10.78 51.24
CA MET A 1 22.81 -10.14 49.90
C MET A 1 22.17 -11.10 48.92
N ALA A 2 20.93 -10.83 48.50
CA ALA A 2 20.21 -11.65 47.54
C ALA A 2 20.14 -10.87 46.22
N ASP A 3 20.71 -11.43 45.16
CA ASP A 3 20.60 -10.88 43.81
C ASP A 3 19.48 -11.66 43.09
N SER A 4 18.34 -10.99 42.91
CA SER A 4 17.20 -11.49 42.17
C SER A 4 17.12 -10.75 40.84
N GLY A 5 17.85 -11.24 39.84
CA GLY A 5 17.73 -10.80 38.46
C GLY A 5 16.44 -11.33 37.83
N SER A 6 15.35 -10.57 37.93
CA SER A 6 14.10 -10.82 37.19
C SER A 6 13.88 -9.69 36.19
N GLY A 7 13.90 -10.02 34.90
CA GLY A 7 13.70 -9.06 33.83
C GLY A 7 13.78 -9.69 32.44
N SER A 8 13.02 -10.77 32.19
CA SER A 8 12.81 -11.26 30.81
C SER A 8 11.90 -10.27 30.08
N GLY A 9 12.52 -9.24 29.49
CA GLY A 9 11.85 -8.30 28.61
C GLY A 9 11.35 -9.05 27.38
N ARG A 10 10.05 -9.34 27.32
CA ARG A 10 9.37 -9.84 26.12
C ARG A 10 9.59 -8.84 24.99
N ARG A 11 10.51 -9.15 24.07
CA ARG A 11 10.64 -8.43 22.81
C ARG A 11 9.36 -8.65 22.02
N SER A 12 8.49 -7.64 22.00
CA SER A 12 7.31 -7.61 21.13
C SER A 12 7.79 -7.53 19.68
N GLY A 13 7.87 -8.69 19.02
CA GLY A 13 8.15 -8.78 17.59
C GLY A 13 6.99 -8.21 16.78
N ARG A 14 7.28 -7.70 15.58
CA ARG A 14 6.25 -7.24 14.64
C ARG A 14 5.34 -8.41 14.27
N SER A 15 4.08 -8.35 14.66
CA SER A 15 3.05 -9.30 14.24
C SER A 15 2.68 -9.09 12.77
N VAL A 16 2.25 -10.17 12.11
CA VAL A 16 1.69 -10.10 10.74
C VAL A 16 0.47 -9.19 10.74
N THR A 17 0.53 -8.10 9.97
CA THR A 17 -0.62 -7.22 9.78
C THR A 17 -1.57 -7.87 8.78
N ARG A 18 -2.75 -8.28 9.25
CA ARG A 18 -3.82 -8.83 8.40
C ARG A 18 -4.84 -7.73 8.09
N LEU A 19 -4.91 -7.31 6.83
CA LEU A 19 -5.90 -6.33 6.34
C LEU A 19 -7.24 -7.01 5.99
N SER A 20 -7.88 -7.67 6.95
CA SER A 20 -9.09 -8.48 6.69
C SER A 20 -10.24 -7.66 6.09
N GLY A 21 -10.38 -6.38 6.47
CA GLY A 21 -11.42 -5.51 5.91
C GLY A 21 -11.23 -5.18 4.42
N MET A 22 -9.99 -5.17 3.91
CA MET A 22 -9.73 -4.95 2.47
C MET A 22 -10.15 -6.17 1.64
N THR A 23 -9.95 -7.38 2.16
CA THR A 23 -10.36 -8.60 1.47
C THR A 23 -11.89 -8.64 1.29
N THR A 24 -12.63 -8.27 2.33
CA THR A 24 -14.11 -8.19 2.28
C THR A 24 -14.58 -7.09 1.33
N ALA A 25 -14.02 -5.88 1.40
CA ALA A 25 -14.36 -4.77 0.49
C ALA A 25 -14.07 -5.11 -0.98
N ARG A 26 -12.96 -5.83 -1.26
CA ARG A 26 -12.61 -6.29 -2.61
C ARG A 26 -13.63 -7.30 -3.16
N ILE A 27 -14.12 -8.21 -2.32
CA ILE A 27 -15.17 -9.18 -2.69
C ILE A 27 -16.50 -8.47 -2.91
N ALA A 28 -16.83 -7.47 -2.08
CA ALA A 28 -18.06 -6.68 -2.17
C ALA A 28 -18.03 -5.60 -3.28
N ARG A 29 -16.89 -5.41 -3.96
CA ARG A 29 -16.64 -4.29 -4.89
C ARG A 29 -16.94 -2.91 -4.29
N GLU A 30 -16.82 -2.78 -2.98
CA GLU A 30 -17.03 -1.50 -2.30
C GLU A 30 -15.91 -0.54 -2.68
N ARG A 31 -16.28 0.59 -3.31
CA ARG A 31 -15.33 1.64 -3.68
C ARG A 31 -15.04 2.48 -2.45
N THR A 32 -13.76 2.58 -2.11
CA THR A 32 -13.30 3.44 -1.02
C THR A 32 -13.03 4.83 -1.58
N GLN A 33 -13.78 5.84 -1.14
CA GLN A 33 -13.50 7.22 -1.53
C GLN A 33 -12.16 7.68 -0.96
N VAL A 34 -11.32 8.26 -1.82
CA VAL A 34 -10.02 8.83 -1.50
C VAL A 34 -10.02 10.26 -2.03
N ASP A 35 -9.71 11.21 -1.15
CA ASP A 35 -9.49 12.60 -1.56
C ASP A 35 -8.04 12.75 -2.03
N VAL A 36 -7.84 13.38 -3.19
CA VAL A 36 -6.52 13.57 -3.81
C VAL A 36 -6.41 15.02 -4.23
N ASP A 37 -5.41 15.72 -3.69
CA ASP A 37 -5.12 17.09 -4.10
C ASP A 37 -4.69 17.10 -5.58
N PRO A 38 -5.43 17.77 -6.47
CA PRO A 38 -5.14 17.79 -7.90
C PRO A 38 -3.82 18.49 -8.25
N ARG A 39 -3.29 19.36 -7.37
CA ARG A 39 -2.03 20.07 -7.61
C ARG A 39 -0.80 19.28 -7.19
N SER A 40 -0.88 18.58 -6.06
CA SER A 40 0.25 17.81 -5.51
C SER A 40 0.17 16.31 -5.74
N GLY A 41 -0.98 15.80 -6.18
CA GLY A 41 -1.26 14.36 -6.31
C GLY A 41 -1.28 13.62 -4.97
N ARG A 42 -1.28 14.33 -3.84
CA ARG A 42 -1.24 13.70 -2.52
C ARG A 42 -2.64 13.29 -2.07
N ALA A 43 -2.77 12.01 -1.78
CA ALA A 43 -3.96 11.48 -1.11
C ALA A 43 -4.04 11.97 0.35
N SER A 44 -5.24 12.41 0.75
CA SER A 44 -5.62 12.91 2.07
C SER A 44 -6.75 12.07 2.70
N GLY A 45 -7.00 12.29 3.99
CA GLY A 45 -8.11 11.65 4.71
C GLY A 45 -7.83 10.22 5.23
N PRO A 46 -8.86 9.56 5.81
CA PRO A 46 -8.72 8.30 6.54
C PRO A 46 -8.20 7.13 5.69
N ASN A 47 -8.39 7.20 4.37
CA ASN A 47 -8.04 6.14 3.44
C ASN A 47 -6.71 6.38 2.70
N ALA A 48 -6.05 7.52 2.90
CA ALA A 48 -4.81 7.88 2.19
C ALA A 48 -3.69 6.83 2.34
N ALA A 49 -3.51 6.28 3.55
CA ALA A 49 -2.48 5.28 3.80
C ALA A 49 -2.78 3.95 3.09
N LYS A 50 -4.06 3.54 3.05
CA LYS A 50 -4.50 2.33 2.33
C LYS A 50 -4.34 2.52 0.83
N PHE A 51 -4.70 3.69 0.30
CA PHE A 51 -4.51 4.04 -1.10
C PHE A 51 -3.04 3.98 -1.52
N LYS A 52 -2.13 4.58 -0.75
CA LYS A 52 -0.68 4.50 -1.01
C LYS A 52 -0.16 3.06 -0.98
N SER A 53 -0.63 2.26 -0.02
CA SER A 53 -0.25 0.84 0.08
C SER A 53 -0.74 0.04 -1.13
N TYR A 54 -1.96 0.31 -1.58
CA TYR A 54 -2.55 -0.33 -2.76
C TYR A 54 -1.83 0.05 -4.05
N LEU A 55 -1.53 1.34 -4.26
CA LEU A 55 -0.70 1.78 -5.39
C LEU A 55 0.65 1.07 -5.40
N GLY A 56 1.29 0.93 -4.24
CA GLY A 56 2.55 0.19 -4.13
C GLY A 56 2.44 -1.28 -4.55
N VAL A 57 1.29 -1.94 -4.31
CA VAL A 57 1.04 -3.31 -4.78
C VAL A 57 0.82 -3.35 -6.28
N LEU A 58 -0.03 -2.46 -6.82
CA LEU A 58 -0.28 -2.36 -8.27
C LEU A 58 1.02 -2.12 -9.04
N VAL A 59 1.81 -1.14 -8.63
CA VAL A 59 3.10 -0.82 -9.25
C VAL A 59 4.00 -2.06 -9.31
N ARG A 60 4.07 -2.85 -8.23
CA ARG A 60 4.90 -4.08 -8.19
C ARG A 60 4.32 -5.25 -9.00
N GLN A 61 3.03 -5.22 -9.33
CA GLN A 61 2.42 -6.22 -10.20
C GLN A 61 2.77 -5.98 -11.67
N HIS A 62 2.84 -4.71 -12.08
CA HIS A 62 3.16 -4.35 -13.47
C HIS A 62 4.66 -4.16 -13.70
N ILE A 63 5.38 -3.63 -12.71
CA ILE A 63 6.78 -3.24 -12.87
C ILE A 63 7.66 -4.21 -12.10
N SER A 64 8.53 -4.90 -12.84
CA SER A 64 9.54 -5.77 -12.25
C SER A 64 10.49 -4.97 -11.36
N ILE A 65 10.78 -5.50 -10.17
CA ILE A 65 11.75 -4.93 -9.23
C ILE A 65 13.18 -4.87 -9.79
N SER A 66 13.43 -5.53 -10.91
CA SER A 66 14.73 -5.51 -11.61
C SER A 66 15.00 -4.20 -12.34
N ILE A 67 13.97 -3.36 -12.55
CA ILE A 67 14.13 -2.07 -13.23
C ILE A 67 14.62 -1.04 -12.20
N PRO A 68 15.84 -0.50 -12.34
CA PRO A 68 16.48 0.30 -11.29
C PRO A 68 15.97 1.75 -11.24
N SER A 69 15.31 2.23 -12.29
CA SER A 69 14.75 3.58 -12.37
C SER A 69 13.41 3.58 -13.10
N TRP A 70 12.50 4.45 -12.66
CA TRP A 70 11.22 4.70 -13.32
C TRP A 70 11.38 5.10 -14.79
N ASP A 71 12.46 5.78 -15.13
CA ASP A 71 12.74 6.22 -16.50
C ASP A 71 12.97 5.05 -17.47
N HIS A 72 13.38 3.89 -16.94
CA HIS A 72 13.60 2.66 -17.72
C HIS A 72 12.37 1.76 -17.84
N VAL A 73 11.25 2.14 -17.22
CA VAL A 73 9.99 1.40 -17.37
C VAL A 73 9.38 1.73 -18.72
N GLU A 74 9.00 0.71 -19.49
CA GLU A 74 8.37 0.87 -20.79
C GLU A 74 7.07 1.66 -20.68
N GLU A 75 6.80 2.51 -21.67
CA GLU A 75 5.61 3.35 -21.66
C GLU A 75 4.31 2.53 -21.74
N ALA A 76 4.36 1.34 -22.35
CA ALA A 76 3.27 0.37 -22.33
C ALA A 76 2.90 -0.06 -20.90
N ASP A 77 3.90 -0.37 -20.06
CA ASP A 77 3.69 -0.78 -18.67
C ASP A 77 3.16 0.39 -17.81
N LYS A 78 3.66 1.60 -18.04
CA LYS A 78 3.16 2.83 -17.39
C LYS A 78 1.69 3.06 -17.72
N ASN A 79 1.32 2.91 -19.00
CA ASN A 79 -0.04 3.10 -19.47
C ASN A 79 -0.99 2.02 -18.92
N LEU A 80 -0.55 0.76 -18.89
CA LEU A 80 -1.34 -0.34 -18.31
C LEU A 80 -1.62 -0.09 -16.83
N MET A 81 -0.59 0.28 -16.07
CA MET A 81 -0.73 0.65 -14.65
C MET A 81 -1.67 1.86 -14.48
N TRP A 82 -1.55 2.87 -15.34
CA TRP A 82 -2.42 4.06 -15.27
C TRP A 82 -3.89 3.73 -15.59
N GLN A 83 -4.16 2.85 -16.55
CA GLN A 83 -5.52 2.39 -16.84
C GLN A 83 -6.14 1.69 -15.62
N ASP A 84 -5.39 0.83 -14.94
CA ASP A 84 -5.87 0.14 -13.73
C ASP A 84 -6.16 1.12 -12.57
N ILE A 85 -5.42 2.22 -12.47
CA ILE A 85 -5.69 3.31 -11.52
C ILE A 85 -6.95 4.08 -11.92
N GLN A 86 -7.11 4.41 -13.21
CA GLN A 86 -8.24 5.20 -13.73
C GLN A 86 -9.57 4.45 -13.68
N VAL A 87 -9.58 3.12 -13.90
CA VAL A 87 -10.76 2.27 -13.68
C VAL A 87 -11.27 2.38 -12.23
N PHE A 88 -10.42 2.83 -11.31
CA PHE A 88 -10.73 3.00 -9.89
C PHE A 88 -11.15 4.43 -9.48
N ASN A 89 -11.09 5.43 -10.38
CA ASN A 89 -11.41 6.83 -10.09
C ASN A 89 -12.50 7.37 -11.05
N PRO A 90 -13.80 7.30 -10.70
CA PRO A 90 -14.88 7.96 -11.45
C PRO A 90 -14.95 9.47 -11.20
#